data_AF-A0AAN7PDA1-F1
#
_entry.id   AF-A0AAN7PDA1-F1
#
_cell.length_a   1.000
_cell.length_b   1.000
_cell.length_c   1.000
_cell.angle_alpha   90.00
_cell.angle_beta   90.00
_cell.angle_gamma   90.00
#
_symmetry.space_group_name_H-M   'P 1'
#
loop_
_entity.id
_entity.type
_entity.pdbx_description
1 polymer ?
#
loop_
_entity_poly.entity_id
_entity_poly.type
_entity_poly.pdbx_seq_one_letter_code
_entity_poly.pdbx_strand_id
1 'polypeptide(L)'
;MARRRKSEIFHFLEFLVPFDFIDDWNAVASTYADECISESGADSETARKMFENHKLVNEEHIRCYFKCLSMKNKFMSEDGVYDAKALEKGLQHVTPEIAQNCLSKYGNALDLCRRAYLVATCITEENY
;
A
#
# COMPACT_ATOMS: atom_id res chain seq x y z
N MET A 1 4.68 12.63 28.55
CA MET A 1 5.06 12.54 27.12
C MET A 1 6.25 11.59 26.99
N ALA A 2 6.01 10.32 26.71
CA ALA A 2 7.07 9.31 26.59
C ALA A 2 7.19 8.85 25.13
N ARG A 3 8.28 9.27 24.47
CA ARG A 3 8.73 8.73 23.18
C ARG A 3 9.09 7.24 23.38
N ARG A 4 8.32 6.31 22.80
CA ARG A 4 8.73 4.91 22.71
C ARG A 4 9.76 4.76 21.59
N ARG A 5 11.01 4.51 21.98
CA ARG A 5 12.05 3.95 21.10
C ARG A 5 11.70 2.47 20.90
N LYS A 6 11.22 2.07 19.72
CA LYS A 6 11.06 0.65 19.38
C LYS A 6 12.39 0.12 18.84
N SER A 7 12.93 -0.83 19.60
CA SER A 7 14.13 -1.63 19.37
C SER A 7 14.04 -2.44 18.07
N GLU A 8 15.16 -2.52 17.34
CA GLU A 8 15.37 -3.20 16.05
C GLU A 8 15.30 -4.74 16.10
N ILE A 9 14.62 -5.32 17.10
CA ILE A 9 14.53 -6.78 17.31
C ILE A 9 13.08 -7.31 17.13
N PHE A 10 12.09 -6.43 16.98
CA PHE A 10 10.67 -6.80 16.83
C PHE A 10 10.15 -6.91 15.39
N HIS A 11 11.03 -7.00 14.38
CA HIS A 11 10.56 -6.97 12.97
C HIS A 11 10.03 -8.31 12.44
N PHE A 12 10.00 -9.36 13.25
CA PHE A 12 9.67 -10.72 12.79
C PHE A 12 8.46 -11.37 13.49
N LEU A 13 7.81 -10.70 14.44
CA LEU A 13 6.60 -11.23 15.09
C LEU A 13 5.37 -10.51 14.54
N GLU A 14 4.75 -11.18 13.57
CA GLU A 14 3.32 -11.15 13.17
C GLU A 14 2.78 -9.87 12.52
N PHE A 15 3.25 -9.57 11.32
CA PHE A 15 2.47 -8.79 10.35
C PHE A 15 1.51 -9.73 9.59
N LEU A 16 0.45 -10.21 10.24
CA LEU A 16 -0.51 -11.15 9.64
C LEU A 16 -1.68 -10.44 8.97
N VAL A 17 -1.60 -10.15 7.66
CA VAL A 17 -2.64 -9.47 6.83
C VAL A 17 -4.03 -10.06 7.10
N PRO A 18 -5.04 -9.31 7.61
CA PRO A 18 -6.33 -9.91 7.94
C PRO A 18 -7.01 -10.32 6.63
N PHE A 19 -7.76 -11.42 6.64
CA PHE A 19 -8.38 -11.95 5.43
C PHE A 19 -9.25 -10.91 4.72
N ASP A 20 -10.04 -10.14 5.46
CA ASP A 20 -10.92 -9.12 4.89
C ASP A 20 -10.14 -8.00 4.15
N PHE A 21 -8.91 -7.67 4.60
CA PHE A 21 -8.02 -6.75 3.88
C PHE A 21 -7.48 -7.35 2.59
N ILE A 22 -7.16 -8.65 2.60
CA ILE A 22 -6.66 -9.38 1.43
C ILE A 22 -7.73 -9.38 0.34
N ASP A 23 -8.99 -9.61 0.70
CA ASP A 23 -10.12 -9.60 -0.23
C ASP A 23 -10.33 -8.22 -0.86
N ASP A 24 -10.30 -7.16 -0.05
CA ASP A 24 -10.35 -5.77 -0.52
C ASP A 24 -9.22 -5.44 -1.50
N TRP A 25 -7.99 -5.79 -1.12
CA TRP A 25 -6.83 -5.58 -1.98
C TRP A 25 -6.97 -6.31 -3.30
N ASN A 26 -7.39 -7.58 -3.26
CA ASN A 26 -7.58 -8.40 -4.44
C ASN A 26 -8.66 -7.81 -5.36
N ALA A 27 -9.74 -7.27 -4.79
CA ALA A 27 -10.78 -6.59 -5.57
C ALA A 27 -10.21 -5.36 -6.31
N VAL A 28 -9.46 -4.50 -5.63
CA VAL A 28 -8.85 -3.30 -6.22
C VAL A 28 -7.76 -3.62 -7.23
N ALA A 29 -6.92 -4.62 -6.95
CA ALA A 29 -5.82 -5.00 -7.82
C ALA A 29 -6.32 -5.73 -9.08
N SER A 30 -7.38 -6.54 -8.97
CA SER A 30 -7.82 -7.46 -10.03
C SER A 30 -8.02 -6.82 -11.40
N THR A 31 -8.49 -5.56 -11.44
CA THR A 31 -8.80 -4.87 -12.70
C THR A 31 -7.53 -4.47 -13.47
N TYR A 32 -6.44 -4.16 -12.77
CA TYR A 32 -5.23 -3.58 -13.38
C TYR A 32 -3.94 -4.37 -13.06
N ALA A 33 -4.04 -5.51 -12.36
CA ALA A 33 -2.89 -6.28 -11.90
C ALA A 33 -1.95 -6.65 -13.04
N ASP A 34 -2.46 -7.26 -14.13
CA ASP A 34 -1.61 -7.69 -15.25
C ASP A 34 -0.93 -6.51 -15.96
N GLU A 35 -1.67 -5.42 -16.17
CA GLU A 35 -1.12 -4.21 -16.78
C GLU A 35 -0.01 -3.62 -15.89
N CYS A 36 -0.26 -3.50 -14.59
CA CYS A 36 0.71 -2.93 -13.66
C CYS A 36 1.91 -3.86 -13.39
N ILE A 37 1.73 -5.17 -13.45
CA ILE A 37 2.83 -6.15 -13.43
C ILE A 37 3.72 -5.92 -14.67
N SER A 38 3.12 -5.79 -15.86
CA SER A 38 3.85 -5.54 -17.10
C SER A 38 4.57 -4.18 -17.10
N GLU A 39 3.95 -3.11 -16.58
CA GLU A 39 4.56 -1.78 -16.55
C GLU A 39 5.74 -1.73 -15.56
N SER A 40 5.55 -2.32 -14.39
CA SER A 40 6.53 -2.24 -13.30
C SER A 40 7.68 -3.24 -13.43
N GLY A 41 7.49 -4.33 -14.18
CA GLY A 41 8.42 -5.46 -14.20
C GLY A 41 8.39 -6.29 -12.91
N ALA A 42 7.34 -6.15 -12.09
CA ALA A 42 7.19 -6.94 -10.88
C ALA A 42 7.04 -8.43 -11.19
N ASP A 43 7.60 -9.27 -10.32
CA ASP A 43 7.29 -10.69 -10.36
C ASP A 43 5.79 -10.93 -10.11
N SER A 44 5.14 -11.68 -10.99
CA SER A 44 3.68 -11.86 -10.98
C SER A 44 3.21 -12.57 -9.71
N GLU A 45 3.98 -13.56 -9.23
CA GLU A 45 3.62 -14.27 -8.01
C GLU A 45 3.73 -13.34 -6.79
N THR A 46 4.82 -12.60 -6.68
CA THR A 46 5.05 -11.65 -5.60
C THR A 46 3.99 -10.55 -5.60
N ALA A 47 3.70 -9.93 -6.74
CA ALA A 47 2.72 -8.86 -6.86
C ALA A 47 1.29 -9.28 -6.48
N ARG A 48 0.93 -10.54 -6.75
CA ARG A 48 -0.41 -11.08 -6.47
C ARG A 48 -0.55 -11.62 -5.06
N LYS A 49 0.50 -12.28 -4.54
CA LYS A 49 0.42 -13.02 -3.27
C LYS A 49 1.11 -12.34 -2.09
N MET A 50 1.71 -11.15 -2.24
CA MET A 50 2.45 -10.51 -1.13
C MET A 50 1.63 -10.34 0.15
N PHE A 51 0.33 -10.03 0.05
CA PHE A 51 -0.54 -9.89 1.22
C PHE A 51 -0.97 -11.24 1.78
N GLU A 52 -1.30 -12.21 0.93
CA GLU A 52 -1.58 -13.62 1.30
C GLU A 52 -0.39 -14.28 2.00
N ASN A 53 0.82 -14.01 1.51
CA ASN A 53 2.07 -14.51 2.06
C ASN A 53 2.57 -13.68 3.25
N HIS A 54 1.83 -12.65 3.68
CA HIS A 54 2.19 -11.76 4.77
C HIS A 54 3.60 -11.15 4.62
N LYS A 55 4.00 -10.89 3.37
CA LYS A 55 5.35 -10.49 3.01
C LYS A 55 5.31 -9.30 2.06
N LEU A 56 5.26 -8.09 2.63
CA LEU A 56 5.40 -6.85 1.87
C LEU A 56 6.86 -6.62 1.47
N VAL A 57 7.18 -6.98 0.24
CA VAL A 57 8.53 -6.85 -0.32
C VAL A 57 8.82 -5.40 -0.70
N ASN A 58 9.93 -4.84 -0.20
CA ASN A 58 10.35 -3.47 -0.48
C ASN A 58 11.33 -3.38 -1.67
N GLU A 59 10.93 -3.93 -2.81
CA GLU A 59 11.70 -3.90 -4.06
C GLU A 59 11.15 -2.83 -5.01
N GLU A 60 12.01 -2.26 -5.86
CA GLU A 60 11.64 -1.15 -6.76
C GLU A 60 10.44 -1.49 -7.65
N HIS A 61 10.45 -2.66 -8.28
CA HIS A 61 9.38 -3.13 -9.15
C HIS A 61 8.05 -3.26 -8.39
N ILE A 62 8.07 -3.76 -7.15
CA ILE A 62 6.87 -3.83 -6.29
C ILE A 62 6.40 -2.44 -5.87
N ARG A 63 7.31 -1.53 -5.53
CA ARG A 63 6.94 -0.13 -5.24
C ARG A 63 6.25 0.52 -6.44
N CYS A 64 6.75 0.31 -7.64
CA CYS A 64 6.17 0.86 -8.86
C CYS A 64 4.87 0.15 -9.28
N TYR A 65 4.69 -1.12 -8.92
CA TYR A 65 3.40 -1.81 -9.03
C TYR A 65 2.31 -1.11 -8.20
N PHE A 66 2.59 -0.76 -6.93
CA PHE A 66 1.67 0.04 -6.11
C PHE A 66 1.38 1.42 -6.69
N LYS A 67 2.38 2.10 -7.27
CA LYS A 67 2.20 3.37 -7.99
C LYS A 67 1.18 3.21 -9.12
N CYS A 68 1.41 2.23 -9.99
CA CYS A 68 0.54 1.98 -11.14
C CYS A 68 -0.90 1.70 -10.68
N LEU A 69 -1.10 0.80 -9.71
CA LEU A 69 -2.43 0.51 -9.18
C LEU A 69 -3.10 1.75 -8.57
N SER A 70 -2.35 2.55 -7.82
CA SER A 70 -2.88 3.79 -7.22
C SER A 70 -3.34 4.79 -8.28
N MET A 71 -2.61 4.92 -9.39
CA MET A 71 -2.96 5.84 -10.47
C MET A 71 -4.16 5.33 -11.28
N LYS A 72 -4.16 4.04 -11.65
CA LYS A 72 -5.23 3.41 -12.45
C LYS A 72 -6.58 3.40 -11.71
N ASN A 73 -6.54 3.18 -10.40
CA ASN A 73 -7.72 3.27 -9.54
C ASN A 73 -8.09 4.71 -9.15
N LYS A 74 -7.34 5.72 -9.62
CA LYS A 74 -7.55 7.15 -9.35
C LYS A 74 -7.43 7.54 -7.88
N PHE A 75 -6.71 6.74 -7.10
CA PHE A 75 -6.33 7.09 -5.73
C PHE A 75 -5.22 8.13 -5.72
N MET A 76 -4.38 8.14 -6.75
CA MET A 76 -3.26 9.06 -6.93
C MET A 76 -3.31 9.68 -8.32
N SER A 77 -3.13 10.99 -8.44
CA SER A 77 -2.99 11.69 -9.72
C SER A 77 -1.58 11.56 -10.31
N GLU A 78 -1.41 12.05 -11.55
CA GLU A 78 -0.12 12.00 -12.27
C GLU A 78 1.02 12.76 -11.59
N ASP A 79 0.70 13.82 -10.86
CA ASP A 79 1.63 14.59 -10.02
C ASP A 79 1.90 13.93 -8.65
N GLY A 80 1.31 12.76 -8.40
CA GLY A 80 1.49 11.98 -7.19
C GLY A 80 0.60 12.40 -6.02
N VAL A 81 -0.37 13.30 -6.21
CA VAL A 81 -1.27 13.72 -5.13
C VAL A 81 -2.33 12.64 -4.89
N TYR A 82 -2.49 12.23 -3.63
CA TYR A 82 -3.51 11.26 -3.25
C TYR A 82 -4.86 11.93 -3.00
N ASP A 83 -5.93 11.30 -3.46
CA ASP A 83 -7.30 11.62 -3.08
C ASP A 83 -7.74 10.73 -1.91
N ALA A 84 -7.76 11.31 -0.72
CA ALA A 84 -8.18 10.63 0.51
C ALA A 84 -9.60 10.03 0.38
N LYS A 85 -10.52 10.75 -0.24
CA LYS A 85 -11.90 10.26 -0.42
C LYS A 85 -11.98 9.11 -1.40
N ALA A 86 -11.12 9.11 -2.43
CA ALA A 86 -11.04 7.99 -3.36
C ALA A 86 -10.51 6.72 -2.66
N LEU A 87 -9.53 6.86 -1.77
CA LEU A 87 -9.04 5.75 -0.93
C LEU A 87 -10.14 5.22 -0.01
N GLU A 88 -10.82 6.09 0.75
CA GLU A 88 -11.91 5.71 1.67
C GLU A 88 -13.06 4.98 0.94
N LYS A 89 -13.38 5.41 -0.28
CA LYS A 89 -14.46 4.81 -1.06
C LYS A 89 -14.02 3.51 -1.76
N GLY A 90 -12.76 3.43 -2.15
CA GLY A 90 -12.22 2.31 -2.93
C GLY A 90 -11.71 1.15 -2.09
N LEU A 91 -11.40 1.38 -0.82
CA LEU A 91 -10.86 0.40 0.12
C LEU A 91 -11.74 0.40 1.38
N GLN A 92 -12.50 -0.66 1.60
CA GLN A 92 -13.50 -0.73 2.67
C GLN A 92 -12.88 -0.60 4.07
N HIS A 93 -11.61 -0.98 4.20
CA HIS A 93 -10.84 -0.92 5.45
C HIS A 93 -10.04 0.38 5.64
N VAL A 94 -10.28 1.39 4.79
CA VAL A 94 -9.64 2.71 4.93
C VAL A 94 -10.65 3.71 5.48
N THR A 95 -10.55 4.00 6.77
CA THR A 95 -11.32 5.08 7.40
C THR A 95 -10.70 6.45 7.07
N PRO A 96 -11.44 7.56 7.24
CA PRO A 96 -10.87 8.90 7.07
C PRO A 96 -9.65 9.16 7.97
N GLU A 97 -9.63 8.59 9.17
CA GLU A 97 -8.50 8.69 10.10
C GLU A 97 -7.27 7.96 9.57
N ILE A 98 -7.42 6.72 9.10
CA ILE A 98 -6.32 5.93 8.51
C ILE A 98 -5.77 6.64 7.27
N ALA A 99 -6.65 7.10 6.37
CA ALA A 99 -6.25 7.84 5.18
C ALA A 99 -5.46 9.10 5.57
N GLN A 100 -5.97 9.91 6.49
CA GLN A 100 -5.30 11.13 6.94
C GLN A 100 -3.94 10.84 7.59
N ASN A 101 -3.86 9.83 8.47
CA ASN A 101 -2.64 9.44 9.15
C ASN A 101 -1.56 9.06 8.14
N CYS A 102 -1.88 8.19 7.19
CA CYS A 102 -0.91 7.70 6.21
C CYS A 102 -0.50 8.75 5.18
N LEU A 103 -1.45 9.56 4.69
CA LEU A 103 -1.15 10.62 3.74
C LEU A 103 -0.34 11.76 4.37
N SER A 104 -0.61 12.12 5.63
CA SER A 104 0.19 13.14 6.32
C SER A 104 1.64 12.69 6.55
N LYS A 105 1.85 11.39 6.77
CA LYS A 105 3.17 10.81 7.02
C LYS A 105 3.99 10.61 5.75
N TYR A 106 3.36 10.18 4.65
CA TYR A 106 4.08 9.70 3.47
C TYR A 106 3.64 10.31 2.13
N GLY A 107 2.53 11.06 2.08
CA GLY A 107 1.96 11.61 0.85
C GLY A 107 2.85 12.60 0.10
N ASN A 108 3.91 13.12 0.73
CA ASN A 108 4.86 14.07 0.15
C ASN A 108 6.22 13.46 -0.24
N ALA A 109 6.38 12.13 -0.20
CA ALA A 109 7.64 11.49 -0.60
C ALA A 109 7.96 11.75 -2.08
N LEU A 110 9.15 12.27 -2.42
CA LEU A 110 9.46 12.73 -3.79
C LEU A 110 9.37 11.63 -4.86
N ASP A 111 9.87 10.44 -4.55
CA ASP A 111 9.76 9.28 -5.44
C ASP A 111 8.35 8.69 -5.38
N LEU A 112 7.64 8.67 -6.50
CA LEU A 112 6.23 8.27 -6.55
C LEU A 112 6.03 6.77 -6.29
N CYS A 113 6.96 5.92 -6.71
CA CYS A 113 6.90 4.49 -6.40
C CYS A 113 7.03 4.25 -4.89
N ARG A 114 8.00 4.92 -4.26
CA ARG A 114 8.21 4.90 -2.82
C ARG A 114 7.05 5.51 -2.06
N ARG A 115 6.48 6.61 -2.55
CA ARG A 115 5.28 7.24 -1.98
C ARG A 115 4.14 6.23 -1.92
N ALA A 116 3.83 5.61 -3.05
CA ALA A 116 2.72 4.66 -3.14
C ALA A 116 2.91 3.44 -2.25
N TYR A 117 4.13 2.89 -2.23
CA TYR A 117 4.48 1.79 -1.33
C TYR A 117 4.31 2.18 0.14
N LEU A 118 4.86 3.32 0.57
CA LEU A 118 4.80 3.75 1.97
C LEU A 118 3.36 4.03 2.43
N VAL A 119 2.53 4.63 1.56
CA VAL A 119 1.10 4.84 1.86
C VAL A 119 0.38 3.50 1.98
N ALA A 120 0.59 2.57 1.05
CA ALA A 120 -0.02 1.24 1.10
C ALA A 120 0.41 0.45 2.34
N THR A 121 1.71 0.41 2.65
CA THR A 121 2.24 -0.25 3.86
C THR A 121 1.65 0.38 5.12
N CYS A 122 1.57 1.71 5.20
CA CYS A 122 0.95 2.39 6.33
C CYS A 122 -0.53 2.01 6.51
N ILE A 123 -1.31 1.99 5.42
CA ILE A 123 -2.72 1.61 5.46
C ILE A 123 -2.86 0.16 5.98
N THR A 124 -2.00 -0.74 5.52
CA THR A 124 -1.99 -2.10 6.04
C THR A 124 -1.60 -2.13 7.52
N GLU A 125 -0.57 -1.39 7.95
CA GLU A 125 -0.13 -1.31 9.36
C GLU A 125 -1.19 -0.70 10.31
N GLU A 126 -1.89 0.36 9.92
CA GLU A 126 -2.90 1.03 10.77
C GLU A 126 -4.19 0.21 10.95
N ASN A 127 -4.37 -0.87 10.17
CA ASN A 127 -5.41 -1.85 10.40
C ASN A 127 -5.03 -2.90 11.49
N TYR A 128 -3.99 -2.61 12.30
CA TYR A 128 -3.48 -3.42 13.44
C TYR A 128 -3.01 -2.59 14.64
#